data_AF-A0AA87MSX6-F1
#
_entry.id   AF-A0AA87MSX6-F1
#
_cell.length_a   1.000
_cell.length_b   1.000
_cell.length_c   1.000
_cell.angle_alpha   90.00
_cell.angle_beta   90.00
_cell.angle_gamma   90.00
#
_symmetry.space_group_name_H-M   'P 1'
#
loop_
_entity.id
_entity.type
_entity.pdbx_description
1 polymer ?
#
loop_
_entity_poly.entity_id
_entity_poly.type
_entity_poly.pdbx_seq_one_letter_code
_entity_poly.pdbx_strand_id
1 'polypeptide(L)'
;MLDVMLSKLLKNIQEKKNFTPFLDLSDDGSGYTVHAGDELYIGKFQKEGLGDMEKNVTVKEVVRLLKKGSKEMISDDGGSLSVMLNVDRFEYDLHCYFPEEEGRWIVRRFSRLRPERD
;
A
#
# COMPACT_ATOMS: atom_id res chain seq x y z
N MET A 1 14.26 9.98 -2.34
CA MET A 1 13.33 9.69 -3.47
C MET A 1 12.09 8.94 -3.00
N LEU A 2 12.21 7.84 -2.25
CA LEU A 2 11.06 7.14 -1.67
C LEU A 2 10.16 8.04 -0.81
N ASP A 3 10.74 8.81 0.12
CA ASP A 3 9.97 9.72 0.99
C ASP A 3 9.17 10.77 0.21
N VAL A 4 9.67 11.18 -0.95
CA VAL A 4 8.96 12.09 -1.85
C VAL A 4 7.76 11.39 -2.47
N MET A 5 7.92 10.14 -2.91
CA MET A 5 6.81 9.31 -3.42
C MET A 5 5.74 9.09 -2.33
N LEU A 6 6.14 8.68 -1.12
CA LEU A 6 5.21 8.45 -0.02
C LEU A 6 4.47 9.73 0.40
N SER A 7 5.19 10.87 0.46
CA SER A 7 4.58 12.17 0.74
C SER A 7 3.57 12.59 -0.33
N LYS A 8 3.89 12.35 -1.61
CA LYS A 8 2.99 12.61 -2.73
C LYS A 8 1.75 11.71 -2.68
N LEU A 9 1.92 10.43 -2.39
CA LEU A 9 0.82 9.48 -2.22
C LEU A 9 -0.10 9.93 -1.08
N LEU A 10 0.46 10.27 0.09
CA LEU A 10 -0.28 10.76 1.24
C LEU A 10 -1.09 12.01 0.90
N LYS A 11 -0.45 13.02 0.31
CA LYS A 11 -1.12 14.27 -0.10
C LYS A 11 -2.29 13.98 -1.04
N ASN A 12 -2.04 13.21 -2.11
CA ASN A 12 -3.04 12.93 -3.13
C ASN A 12 -4.23 12.12 -2.58
N ILE A 13 -3.99 11.14 -1.69
CA ILE A 13 -5.06 10.37 -1.04
C ILE A 13 -5.91 11.27 -0.14
N GLN A 14 -5.28 12.18 0.60
CA GLN A 14 -6.01 13.12 1.46
C GLN A 14 -6.84 14.13 0.65
N GLU A 15 -6.33 14.59 -0.49
CA GLU A 15 -7.04 15.52 -1.38
C GLU A 15 -8.19 14.85 -2.14
N LYS A 16 -7.93 13.71 -2.80
CA LYS A 16 -8.92 13.00 -3.62
C LYS A 16 -9.92 12.19 -2.79
N LYS A 17 -9.55 11.83 -1.55
CA LYS A 17 -10.35 11.00 -0.64
C LYS A 17 -10.79 9.66 -1.24
N ASN A 18 -9.91 9.06 -2.05
CA ASN A 18 -10.10 7.75 -2.68
C ASN A 18 -8.73 7.10 -2.96
N PHE A 19 -8.74 5.90 -3.56
CA PHE A 19 -7.52 5.13 -3.82
C PHE A 19 -6.96 5.29 -5.23
N THR A 20 -7.52 6.18 -6.05
CA THR A 20 -6.99 6.45 -7.40
C THR A 20 -5.50 6.88 -7.43
N PRO A 21 -4.91 7.53 -6.40
CA PRO A 21 -3.47 7.82 -6.39
C PRO A 21 -2.55 6.60 -6.45
N PHE A 22 -3.04 5.40 -6.09
CA PHE A 22 -2.26 4.18 -6.26
C PHE A 22 -1.98 3.90 -7.74
N LEU A 23 -2.93 4.21 -8.64
CA LEU A 23 -2.79 3.99 -10.08
C LEU A 23 -1.60 4.74 -10.69
N ASP A 24 -1.28 5.93 -10.16
CA ASP A 24 -0.18 6.76 -10.64
C ASP A 24 1.20 6.22 -10.18
N LEU A 25 1.20 5.37 -9.15
CA LEU A 25 2.38 4.89 -8.44
C LEU A 25 2.53 3.37 -8.49
N SER A 26 1.76 2.69 -9.34
CA SER A 26 1.75 1.24 -9.51
C SER A 26 2.13 0.84 -10.93
N ASP A 27 2.41 -0.44 -11.13
CA ASP A 27 2.55 -1.08 -12.45
C ASP A 27 1.48 -2.17 -12.67
N ASP A 28 1.52 -2.85 -13.81
CA ASP A 28 0.54 -3.90 -14.18
C ASP A 28 0.54 -5.14 -13.27
N GLY A 29 1.63 -5.34 -12.53
CA GLY A 29 1.81 -6.40 -11.55
C GLY A 29 1.37 -6.02 -10.15
N SER A 30 1.05 -4.74 -9.92
CA SER A 30 0.79 -4.21 -8.60
C SER A 30 -0.66 -4.39 -8.15
N GLY A 31 -0.88 -4.53 -6.84
CA GLY A 31 -2.21 -4.83 -6.33
C GLY A 31 -2.33 -4.84 -4.81
N TYR A 32 -3.37 -5.50 -4.31
CA TYR A 32 -3.66 -5.53 -2.90
C TYR A 32 -4.17 -6.88 -2.40
N THR A 33 -4.10 -7.05 -1.10
CA THR A 33 -4.71 -8.15 -0.37
C THR A 33 -5.34 -7.65 0.91
N VAL A 34 -6.64 -7.84 1.06
CA VAL A 34 -7.40 -7.32 2.19
C VAL A 34 -8.19 -8.45 2.83
N HIS A 35 -7.96 -8.65 4.12
CA HIS A 35 -8.79 -9.52 4.95
C HIS A 35 -9.96 -8.70 5.51
N ALA A 36 -11.20 -9.11 5.25
CA ALA A 36 -12.42 -8.46 5.73
C ALA A 36 -13.41 -9.50 6.25
N GLY A 37 -13.71 -9.48 7.55
CA GLY A 37 -14.43 -10.61 8.15
C GLY A 37 -13.61 -11.88 7.97
N ASP A 38 -14.21 -12.95 7.47
CA ASP A 38 -13.55 -14.23 7.15
C ASP A 38 -13.24 -14.37 5.64
N GLU A 39 -13.37 -13.27 4.89
CA GLU A 39 -13.12 -13.23 3.46
C GLU A 39 -11.76 -12.58 3.13
N LEU A 40 -11.16 -13.05 2.04
CA LEU A 40 -9.91 -12.54 1.49
C LEU A 40 -10.15 -11.95 0.12
N TYR A 41 -9.90 -10.65 -0.03
CA TYR A 41 -10.02 -9.91 -1.27
C TYR A 41 -8.65 -9.68 -1.87
N ILE A 42 -8.43 -10.14 -3.10
CA ILE A 42 -7.19 -9.95 -3.85
C ILE A 42 -7.55 -9.25 -5.15
N GLY A 43 -6.87 -8.15 -5.44
CA GLY A 43 -7.12 -7.38 -6.65
C GLY A 43 -5.89 -6.63 -7.12
N LYS A 44 -5.98 -6.02 -8.31
CA LYS A 44 -4.92 -5.19 -8.89
C LYS A 44 -5.20 -3.70 -8.66
N PHE A 45 -4.15 -2.88 -8.68
CA PHE A 45 -4.30 -1.42 -8.76
C PHE A 45 -4.69 -1.00 -10.18
N GLN A 46 -5.92 -1.32 -10.54
CA GLN A 46 -6.55 -0.94 -11.81
C GLN A 46 -7.92 -0.37 -11.51
N LYS A 47 -8.48 0.44 -12.42
CA LYS A 47 -9.77 1.11 -12.19
C LYS A 47 -10.89 0.12 -11.82
N GLU A 48 -10.88 -1.08 -12.40
CA GLU A 48 -11.80 -2.17 -12.07
C GLU A 48 -11.47 -2.84 -10.73
N GLY A 49 -10.18 -2.92 -10.39
CA GLY A 49 -9.70 -3.60 -9.18
C GLY A 49 -9.78 -2.77 -7.91
N LEU A 50 -9.83 -1.44 -7.95
CA LEU A 50 -9.90 -0.62 -6.72
C LEU A 50 -11.23 -0.74 -5.97
N GLY A 51 -12.30 -1.18 -6.62
CA GLY A 51 -13.64 -1.20 -6.03
C GLY A 51 -13.75 -2.03 -4.75
N ASP A 52 -13.13 -3.20 -4.69
CA ASP A 52 -13.18 -4.03 -3.48
C ASP A 52 -12.26 -3.49 -2.38
N MET A 53 -11.17 -2.82 -2.74
CA MET A 53 -10.37 -2.06 -1.77
C MET A 53 -11.18 -0.91 -1.17
N GLU A 54 -11.91 -0.15 -1.99
CA GLU A 54 -12.77 0.97 -1.53
C GLU A 54 -13.94 0.53 -0.64
N LYS A 55 -14.48 -0.67 -0.86
CA LYS A 55 -15.52 -1.26 0.01
C LYS A 55 -14.98 -1.71 1.36
N ASN A 56 -13.75 -2.22 1.41
CA ASN A 56 -13.23 -2.93 2.57
C ASN A 56 -12.20 -2.13 3.39
N VAL A 57 -11.59 -1.10 2.81
CA VAL A 57 -10.53 -0.29 3.42
C VAL A 57 -10.91 1.18 3.34
N THR A 58 -10.70 1.89 4.44
CA THR A 58 -10.95 3.32 4.52
C THR A 58 -9.69 4.12 4.17
N VAL A 59 -9.89 5.32 3.61
CA VAL A 59 -8.81 6.29 3.40
C VAL A 59 -8.07 6.60 4.71
N LYS A 60 -8.77 6.59 5.84
CA LYS A 60 -8.15 6.83 7.16
C LYS A 60 -7.13 5.76 7.54
N GLU A 61 -7.39 4.49 7.24
CA GLU A 61 -6.45 3.39 7.47
C GLU A 61 -5.17 3.60 6.66
N VAL A 62 -5.28 3.87 5.35
CA VAL A 62 -4.11 4.09 4.49
C VAL A 62 -3.35 5.35 4.91
N VAL A 63 -4.04 6.43 5.26
CA VAL A 63 -3.40 7.66 5.78
C VAL A 63 -2.67 7.39 7.10
N ARG A 64 -3.23 6.53 7.97
CA ARG A 64 -2.59 6.16 9.24
C ARG A 64 -1.32 5.37 8.98
N LEU A 65 -1.35 4.40 8.06
CA LEU A 65 -0.18 3.65 7.62
C LEU A 65 0.92 4.60 7.11
N LEU A 66 0.60 5.49 6.18
CA LEU A 66 1.58 6.41 5.58
C LEU A 66 2.19 7.40 6.60
N LYS A 67 1.48 7.72 7.68
CA LYS A 67 1.95 8.65 8.71
C LYS A 67 2.69 7.99 9.87
N LYS A 68 2.33 6.76 10.22
CA LYS A 68 2.78 6.09 11.45
C LYS A 68 3.54 4.79 11.19
N GLY A 69 3.52 4.29 9.96
CA GLY A 69 4.20 3.07 9.60
C GLY A 69 5.72 3.24 9.62
N SER A 70 6.39 2.17 10.00
CA SER A 70 7.85 2.06 9.99
C SER A 70 8.31 1.46 8.67
N LYS A 71 9.49 1.87 8.20
CA LYS A 71 10.13 1.23 7.05
C LYS A 71 10.87 -0.01 7.56
N GLU A 72 10.51 -1.16 7.03
CA GLU A 72 11.01 -2.47 7.42
C GLU A 72 11.27 -3.32 6.17
N MET A 73 11.85 -4.51 6.34
CA MET A 73 12.09 -5.47 5.25
C MET A 73 12.86 -4.85 4.07
N ILE A 74 13.84 -4.00 4.38
CA ILE A 74 14.67 -3.33 3.38
C ILE A 74 15.59 -4.38 2.75
N SER A 75 15.59 -4.49 1.42
CA SER A 75 16.52 -5.38 0.71
C SER A 75 17.97 -4.94 0.87
N ASP A 76 18.92 -5.87 0.71
CA ASP A 76 20.35 -5.59 0.87
C ASP A 76 20.87 -4.48 -0.05
N ASP A 77 20.29 -4.35 -1.24
CA ASP A 77 20.58 -3.31 -2.23
C ASP A 77 19.79 -2.01 -2.01
N GLY A 78 18.88 -1.98 -1.02
CA GLY A 78 17.96 -0.86 -0.76
C GLY A 78 16.92 -0.63 -1.87
N GLY A 79 16.82 -1.52 -2.85
CA GLY A 79 15.91 -1.44 -4.00
C GLY A 79 14.45 -1.77 -3.66
N SER A 80 14.16 -2.29 -2.47
CA SER A 80 12.80 -2.56 -2.01
C SER A 80 12.67 -2.45 -0.50
N LEU A 81 11.46 -2.14 -0.03
CA LEU A 81 11.11 -2.15 1.39
C LEU A 81 9.59 -2.20 1.60
N SER A 82 9.19 -2.45 2.84
CA SER A 82 7.80 -2.36 3.30
C SER A 82 7.60 -1.20 4.27
N VAL A 83 6.52 -0.45 4.11
CA VAL A 83 6.01 0.43 5.18
C VAL A 83 4.97 -0.36 5.96
N MET A 84 5.27 -0.70 7.21
CA MET A 84 4.46 -1.61 8.02
C MET A 84 3.85 -0.91 9.24
N LEU A 85 2.65 -1.31 9.62
CA LEU A 85 1.97 -0.84 10.84
C LEU A 85 1.06 -1.93 11.41
N ASN A 86 1.24 -2.27 12.68
CA ASN A 86 0.34 -3.16 13.41
C ASN A 86 -0.63 -2.33 14.26
N VAL A 87 -1.92 -2.39 13.93
CA VAL A 87 -2.94 -1.62 14.65
C VAL A 87 -4.35 -2.15 14.44
N ASP A 88 -5.22 -1.95 15.43
CA ASP A 88 -6.64 -2.32 15.35
C ASP A 88 -6.88 -3.79 14.95
N ARG A 89 -5.98 -4.70 15.38
CA ARG A 89 -5.95 -6.14 15.04
C ARG A 89 -5.73 -6.43 13.56
N PHE A 90 -5.04 -5.54 12.86
CA PHE A 90 -4.56 -5.74 11.51
C PHE A 90 -3.07 -5.44 11.41
N GLU A 91 -2.41 -6.22 10.57
CA GLU A 91 -1.10 -5.89 10.03
C GLU A 91 -1.30 -5.21 8.67
N TYR A 92 -0.74 -4.01 8.55
CA TYR A 92 -0.73 -3.26 7.31
C TYR A 92 0.67 -3.29 6.73
N ASP A 93 0.77 -3.53 5.43
CA ASP A 93 2.01 -3.50 4.67
C ASP A 93 1.80 -2.73 3.36
N LEU A 94 2.70 -1.79 3.07
CA LEU A 94 2.83 -1.13 1.79
C LEU A 94 4.21 -1.41 1.22
N HIS A 95 4.29 -2.46 0.40
CA HIS A 95 5.52 -2.89 -0.23
C HIS A 95 5.84 -2.01 -1.45
N CYS A 96 7.04 -1.45 -1.45
CA CYS A 96 7.56 -0.53 -2.47
C CYS A 96 8.88 -1.04 -3.03
N TYR A 97 9.16 -0.79 -4.29
CA TYR A 97 10.43 -1.13 -4.94
C TYR A 97 10.84 -0.09 -5.98
N PHE A 98 12.11 -0.08 -6.34
CA PHE A 98 12.72 0.84 -7.29
C PHE A 98 13.28 0.05 -8.49
N PRO A 99 12.49 -0.15 -9.56
CA PRO A 99 13.01 -0.67 -10.81
C PRO A 99 13.88 0.40 -11.50
N GLU A 100 15.15 0.09 -11.74
CA GLU A 100 16.12 1.02 -12.36
C GLU A 100 15.66 1.51 -13.74
N GLU A 101 15.04 0.63 -14.53
CA GLU A 101 14.53 0.94 -15.88
C GLU A 101 13.44 2.03 -15.88
N GLU A 102 12.66 2.13 -14.80
CA GLU A 102 11.59 3.11 -14.63
C GLU A 102 12.09 4.41 -13.97
N GLY A 103 13.26 4.36 -13.32
CA GLY A 103 13.87 5.50 -12.63
C GLY A 103 13.02 6.09 -11.50
N ARG A 104 12.03 5.35 -10.98
CA ARG A 104 11.09 5.81 -9.94
C ARG A 104 10.67 4.68 -8.99
N TRP A 105 10.25 5.06 -7.79
CA TRP A 105 9.65 4.11 -6.84
C TRP A 105 8.23 3.75 -7.26
N ILE A 106 7.90 2.46 -7.11
CA ILE A 106 6.59 1.87 -7.40
C ILE A 106 6.04 1.23 -6.13
N VAL A 107 4.75 1.43 -5.88
CA VAL A 107 3.97 0.68 -4.91
C VAL A 107 3.56 -0.65 -5.55
N ARG A 108 4.20 -1.73 -5.11
CA ARG A 108 3.93 -3.08 -5.62
C ARG A 108 2.69 -3.68 -4.98
N ARG A 109 2.57 -3.54 -3.66
CA ARG A 109 1.50 -4.20 -2.91
C ARG A 109 1.02 -3.37 -1.74
N PHE A 110 -0.29 -3.36 -1.52
CA PHE A 110 -0.90 -2.98 -0.25
C PHE A 110 -1.54 -4.21 0.40
N SER A 111 -1.28 -4.44 1.67
CA SER A 111 -1.91 -5.51 2.43
C SER A 111 -2.55 -4.98 3.70
N ARG A 112 -3.76 -5.45 4.00
CA ARG A 112 -4.38 -5.38 5.34
C ARG A 112 -4.76 -6.79 5.75
N LEU A 113 -3.94 -7.42 6.57
CA LEU A 113 -4.10 -8.81 6.99
C LEU A 113 -4.46 -8.87 8.46
N ARG A 114 -5.12 -9.96 8.89
CA ARG A 114 -5.15 -10.26 10.32
C ARG A 114 -3.71 -10.64 10.73
N PRO A 115 -3.21 -10.21 11.90
CA PRO A 115 -1.95 -10.69 12.42
C PRO A 115 -1.95 -12.21 12.40
N GLU A 116 -0.83 -12.80 12.01
CA GLU A 116 -0.63 -14.22 12.28
C GLU A 116 -0.85 -14.42 13.78
N ARG A 117 -1.71 -15.39 14.14
CA ARG A 117 -1.96 -15.70 15.54
C ARG A 117 -0.64 -16.15 16.15
N ASP A 118 -0.13 -15.42 17.14
CA ASP A 118 0.76 -16.00 18.16
C ASP A 118 0.03 -17.16 18.87
#